data_AF-A0A4D6HL49-F1
#
_entry.id   AF-A0A4D6HL49-F1
#
_cell.length_a   1.000
_cell.length_b   1.000
_cell.length_c   1.000
_cell.angle_alpha   90.00
_cell.angle_beta   90.00
_cell.angle_gamma   90.00
#
_symmetry.space_group_name_H-M   'P 1'
#
loop_
_entity.id
_entity.type
_entity.pdbx_description
1 polymer ?
#
loop_
_entity_poly.entity_id
_entity_poly.type
_entity_poly.pdbx_seq_one_letter_code
_entity_poly.pdbx_strand_id
1 'polypeptide(L)'
;MSDTHWWFFDLTAVIVLTGALTFGVFSGIDGTARILLTIPLVVFFPGYALVSAMFPDKPTNNSRSFDEAKTGLGNPLLVTGGLETIERLVLSTVFSVALVSAITLLTSVTPGGLALETVLPGIALVTVALALLAIGSRYRCPPNQRFIPPLSMGGLFFTQQRPTAYDRSNTRPYNIAIVIGLLLLVASGGFAITNQPQSDGFTEFSVDTENVTGETDSMYESTYTAGESQEVQATITNQEHEEHTYTTVVLLEGVSYDDGGVTVHETDEVDRASATVADGDTHQQTLEFTPSMEDNDLRLTLLLYDGEPPAEPTAENAYRTVQLPIEVES
;
A
#
# COMPACT_ATOMS: atom_id res chain seq x y z
N MET A 1 1.75 23.20 -48.46
CA MET A 1 1.78 21.98 -47.63
C MET A 1 2.35 22.41 -46.31
N SER A 2 1.51 22.63 -45.29
CA SER A 2 1.99 23.05 -43.97
C SER A 2 2.62 21.84 -43.30
N ASP A 3 3.93 21.88 -43.07
CA ASP A 3 4.60 20.96 -42.15
C ASP A 3 4.03 21.20 -40.75
N THR A 4 3.02 20.41 -40.40
CA THR A 4 2.31 20.54 -39.14
C THR A 4 3.23 20.02 -38.04
N HIS A 5 3.99 20.91 -37.40
CA HIS A 5 4.94 20.66 -36.30
C HIS A 5 4.32 20.04 -35.03
N TRP A 6 3.10 19.53 -35.07
CA TRP A 6 2.32 19.11 -33.89
C TRP A 6 2.45 17.62 -33.53
N TRP A 7 3.34 16.88 -34.19
CA TRP A 7 3.53 15.43 -34.00
C TRP A 7 4.08 15.03 -32.62
N PHE A 8 4.60 15.99 -31.85
CA PHE A 8 5.15 15.78 -30.50
C PHE A 8 4.34 16.49 -29.40
N PHE A 9 3.25 17.19 -29.75
CA PHE A 9 2.51 18.05 -28.83
C PHE A 9 1.95 17.28 -27.61
N ASP A 10 1.43 16.08 -27.84
CA ASP A 10 0.95 15.18 -26.81
C ASP A 10 2.07 14.79 -25.82
N LEU A 11 3.27 14.48 -26.31
CA LEU A 11 4.42 14.12 -25.46
C LEU A 11 4.94 15.34 -24.69
N THR A 12 4.94 16.52 -25.30
CA THR A 12 5.25 17.77 -24.58
C THR A 12 4.21 18.06 -23.50
N ALA A 13 2.93 17.85 -23.79
CA ALA A 13 1.87 18.00 -22.79
C ALA A 13 2.08 17.02 -21.63
N VAL A 14 2.42 15.76 -21.90
CA VAL A 14 2.76 14.78 -20.85
C VAL A 14 3.93 15.25 -20.00
N ILE A 15 5.02 15.74 -20.60
CA ILE A 15 6.20 16.23 -19.84
C ILE A 15 5.82 17.44 -18.97
N VAL A 16 5.16 18.44 -19.56
CA VAL A 16 4.79 19.69 -18.85
C VAL A 16 3.79 19.40 -17.73
N LEU A 17 2.76 18.59 -18.00
CA LEU A 17 1.76 18.22 -16.99
C LEU A 17 2.38 17.34 -15.89
N THR A 18 3.26 16.39 -16.23
CA THR A 18 3.97 15.60 -15.21
C THR A 18 4.75 16.51 -14.27
N GLY A 19 5.55 17.44 -14.82
CA GLY A 19 6.31 18.40 -14.02
C GLY A 19 5.41 19.32 -13.17
N ALA A 20 4.36 19.88 -13.76
CA ALA A 20 3.43 20.78 -13.07
C ALA A 20 2.64 20.07 -11.95
N LEU A 21 2.15 18.85 -12.20
CA LEU A 21 1.41 18.07 -11.21
C LEU A 21 2.32 17.61 -10.07
N THR A 22 3.52 17.09 -10.38
CA THR A 22 4.50 16.74 -9.35
C THR A 22 4.88 17.96 -8.51
N PHE A 23 5.15 19.10 -9.13
CA PHE A 23 5.42 20.35 -8.40
C PHE A 23 4.23 20.79 -7.54
N GLY A 24 3.01 20.71 -8.07
CA GLY A 24 1.79 21.02 -7.33
C GLY A 24 1.64 20.18 -6.06
N VAL A 25 1.89 18.88 -6.15
CA VAL A 25 1.86 17.98 -4.99
C VAL A 25 2.91 18.38 -3.94
N PHE A 26 4.13 18.72 -4.34
CA PHE A 26 5.18 19.16 -3.40
C PHE A 26 5.02 20.61 -2.90
N SER A 27 4.20 21.43 -3.56
CA SER A 27 3.95 22.81 -3.15
C SER A 27 2.98 22.97 -1.97
N GLY A 28 2.52 21.86 -1.38
CA GLY A 28 1.59 21.85 -0.24
C GLY A 28 0.11 21.80 -0.64
N ILE A 29 -0.21 21.26 -1.82
CA ILE A 29 -1.60 20.94 -2.15
C ILE A 29 -1.96 19.67 -1.38
N ASP A 30 -2.92 19.78 -0.45
CA ASP A 30 -3.36 18.68 0.41
C ASP A 30 -4.79 18.22 0.12
N GLY A 31 -5.17 17.09 0.73
CA GLY A 31 -6.52 16.53 0.66
C GLY A 31 -6.94 16.06 -0.73
N THR A 32 -8.23 16.23 -1.05
CA THR A 32 -8.84 15.73 -2.30
C THR A 32 -8.19 16.30 -3.56
N ALA A 33 -7.73 17.55 -3.51
CA ALA A 33 -7.06 18.17 -4.65
C ALA A 33 -5.77 17.41 -5.02
N ARG A 34 -4.97 17.03 -4.02
CA ARG A 34 -3.75 16.24 -4.22
C ARG A 34 -4.03 14.91 -4.92
N ILE A 35 -5.08 14.21 -4.47
CA ILE A 35 -5.49 12.92 -5.04
C ILE A 35 -5.91 13.09 -6.51
N LEU A 36 -6.69 14.12 -6.82
CA LEU A 36 -7.12 14.39 -8.19
C LEU A 36 -5.95 14.71 -9.13
N LEU A 37 -4.90 15.37 -8.61
CA LEU A 37 -3.69 15.68 -9.37
C LEU A 37 -2.80 14.45 -9.58
N THR A 38 -2.74 13.51 -8.63
CA THR A 38 -1.89 12.30 -8.75
C THR A 38 -2.49 11.22 -9.63
N ILE A 39 -3.82 11.12 -9.74
CA ILE A 39 -4.51 10.14 -10.58
C ILE A 39 -3.97 10.07 -12.02
N PRO A 40 -3.93 11.16 -12.82
CA PRO A 40 -3.42 11.08 -14.19
C PRO A 40 -1.94 10.70 -14.27
N LEU A 41 -1.15 11.07 -13.25
CA LEU A 41 0.28 10.80 -13.16
C LEU A 41 0.58 9.32 -12.88
N VAL A 42 -0.35 8.63 -12.22
CA VAL A 42 -0.22 7.21 -11.86
C VAL A 42 -0.94 6.30 -12.86
N VAL A 43 -2.15 6.67 -13.30
CA VAL A 43 -3.03 5.79 -14.07
C VAL A 43 -2.78 5.89 -15.58
N PHE A 44 -2.17 6.98 -16.07
CA PHE A 44 -2.13 7.23 -17.51
C PHE A 44 -0.78 7.69 -18.07
N PHE A 45 -0.14 8.71 -17.52
CA PHE A 45 1.04 9.33 -18.15
C PHE A 45 2.24 8.39 -18.38
N PRO A 46 2.70 7.59 -17.39
CA PRO A 46 3.82 6.67 -17.58
C PRO A 46 3.56 5.68 -18.70
N GLY A 47 2.38 5.06 -18.70
CA GLY A 47 2.01 4.09 -19.71
C GLY A 47 1.81 4.73 -21.09
N TYR A 48 1.26 5.94 -21.17
CA TYR A 48 1.15 6.67 -22.43
C TYR A 48 2.51 6.99 -23.03
N ALA A 49 3.47 7.42 -22.21
CA ALA A 49 4.84 7.67 -22.65
C ALA A 49 5.50 6.38 -23.18
N LEU A 50 5.33 5.25 -22.47
CA LEU A 50 5.85 3.95 -22.90
C LEU A 50 5.23 3.48 -24.23
N VAL A 51 3.90 3.47 -24.32
CA VAL A 51 3.19 3.07 -25.55
C VAL A 51 3.61 3.95 -26.72
N SER A 52 3.85 5.25 -26.46
CA SER A 52 4.37 6.16 -27.48
C SER A 52 5.78 5.87 -27.93
N ALA A 53 6.63 5.37 -27.03
CA ALA A 53 7.99 4.96 -27.36
C ALA A 53 7.99 3.68 -28.19
N MET A 54 7.15 2.71 -27.81
CA MET A 54 7.07 1.40 -28.47
C MET A 54 6.35 1.44 -29.81
N PHE A 55 5.30 2.25 -29.94
CA PHE A 55 4.46 2.36 -31.13
C PHE A 55 4.42 3.81 -31.64
N PRO A 56 5.49 4.28 -32.30
CA PRO A 56 5.57 5.65 -32.83
C PRO A 56 4.76 5.87 -34.12
N ASP A 57 4.37 4.79 -34.79
CA ASP A 57 3.70 4.82 -36.08
C ASP A 57 2.21 5.13 -35.97
N LYS A 58 1.65 5.71 -37.03
CA LYS A 58 0.21 5.95 -37.17
C LYS A 58 -0.53 4.64 -37.47
N PRO A 59 -1.82 4.53 -37.07
CA PRO A 59 -2.64 3.40 -37.48
C PRO A 59 -2.77 3.34 -39.01
N THR A 60 -2.74 2.11 -39.53
CA THR A 60 -2.93 1.86 -40.96
C THR A 60 -4.36 1.37 -41.19
N ASN A 61 -4.91 1.52 -42.41
CA ASN A 61 -6.27 1.03 -42.71
C ASN A 61 -6.40 -0.50 -42.63
N ASN A 62 -5.29 -1.23 -42.48
CA ASN A 62 -5.25 -2.67 -42.26
C ASN A 62 -5.00 -3.03 -40.78
N SER A 63 -4.95 -2.03 -39.88
CA SER A 63 -4.95 -2.26 -38.44
C SER A 63 -6.28 -2.92 -38.05
N ARG A 64 -6.23 -4.11 -37.45
CA ARG A 64 -7.40 -4.82 -36.94
C ARG A 64 -7.47 -4.62 -35.44
N SER A 65 -8.61 -4.17 -34.94
CA SER A 65 -8.84 -3.97 -33.51
C SER A 65 -8.74 -5.26 -32.71
N PHE A 66 -8.37 -5.18 -31.42
CA PHE A 66 -8.31 -6.33 -30.51
C PHE A 66 -9.60 -7.19 -30.45
N ASP A 67 -10.76 -6.62 -30.76
CA ASP A 67 -12.07 -7.29 -30.68
C ASP A 67 -12.52 -7.99 -31.98
N GLU A 68 -11.73 -7.96 -33.05
CA GLU A 68 -12.11 -8.60 -34.32
C GLU A 68 -11.86 -10.13 -34.26
N ALA A 69 -12.90 -10.88 -33.87
CA ALA A 69 -12.89 -12.33 -33.80
C ALA A 69 -12.56 -12.95 -35.18
N LYS A 70 -11.53 -13.82 -35.21
CA LYS A 70 -11.12 -14.57 -36.40
C LYS A 70 -12.24 -15.49 -36.90
N THR A 71 -13.03 -15.05 -37.86
CA THR A 71 -13.88 -15.95 -38.67
C THR A 71 -13.26 -16.13 -40.06
N GLY A 72 -12.09 -16.78 -40.16
CA GLY A 72 -11.49 -17.10 -41.46
C GLY A 72 -10.13 -17.80 -41.39
N LEU A 73 -9.91 -18.75 -42.30
CA LEU A 73 -8.66 -19.51 -42.53
C LEU A 73 -7.59 -18.66 -43.24
N GLY A 74 -7.33 -17.43 -42.77
CA GLY A 74 -6.31 -16.55 -43.32
C GLY A 74 -5.05 -16.51 -42.47
N ASN A 75 -3.87 -16.54 -43.10
CA ASN A 75 -2.58 -16.37 -42.42
C ASN A 75 -2.58 -15.08 -41.59
N PRO A 76 -2.27 -15.14 -40.27
CA PRO A 76 -2.13 -13.95 -39.45
C PRO A 76 -0.85 -13.24 -39.89
N LEU A 77 -0.95 -12.31 -40.84
CA LEU A 77 0.14 -11.37 -41.08
C LEU A 77 0.27 -10.52 -39.82
N LEU A 78 1.40 -10.64 -39.13
CA LEU A 78 1.78 -9.77 -38.01
C LEU A 78 1.68 -8.32 -38.51
N VAL A 79 0.67 -7.61 -38.02
CA VAL A 79 0.35 -6.24 -38.42
C VAL A 79 1.54 -5.35 -38.05
N THR A 80 2.23 -4.82 -39.06
CA THR A 80 3.31 -3.83 -38.95
C THR A 80 2.79 -2.39 -38.91
N GLY A 81 1.52 -2.19 -38.55
CA GLY A 81 0.88 -0.88 -38.45
C GLY A 81 0.87 -0.33 -37.03
N GLY A 82 0.77 1.00 -36.88
CA GLY A 82 0.62 1.65 -35.58
C GLY A 82 -0.71 1.31 -34.89
N LEU A 83 -0.77 1.60 -33.59
CA LEU A 83 -1.96 1.38 -32.75
C LEU A 83 -3.06 2.39 -33.05
N GLU A 84 -4.31 1.94 -32.99
CA GLU A 84 -5.46 2.85 -33.00
C GLU A 84 -5.54 3.66 -31.70
N THR A 85 -6.31 4.75 -31.73
CA THR A 85 -6.37 5.68 -30.60
C THR A 85 -6.94 5.01 -29.33
N ILE A 86 -7.96 4.16 -29.45
CA ILE A 86 -8.57 3.47 -28.31
C ILE A 86 -7.61 2.42 -27.74
N GLU A 87 -6.99 1.62 -28.62
CA GLU A 87 -5.97 0.64 -28.24
C GLU A 87 -4.84 1.30 -27.47
N ARG A 88 -4.40 2.47 -27.94
CA ARG A 88 -3.39 3.28 -27.28
C ARG A 88 -3.84 3.71 -25.89
N LEU A 89 -5.09 4.15 -25.70
CA LEU A 89 -5.61 4.54 -24.39
C LEU A 89 -5.66 3.36 -23.43
N VAL A 90 -6.24 2.23 -23.85
CA VAL A 90 -6.37 1.02 -23.02
C VAL A 90 -4.99 0.51 -22.62
N LEU A 91 -4.08 0.39 -23.60
CA LEU A 91 -2.73 -0.11 -23.37
C LEU A 91 -1.90 0.85 -22.50
N SER A 92 -2.13 2.17 -22.62
CA SER A 92 -1.52 3.16 -21.74
C SER A 92 -1.92 2.95 -20.30
N THR A 93 -3.22 2.74 -20.02
CA THR A 93 -3.68 2.49 -18.64
C THR A 93 -3.04 1.21 -18.07
N VAL A 94 -3.05 0.12 -18.84
CA VAL A 94 -2.49 -1.18 -18.42
C VAL A 94 -0.99 -1.06 -18.13
N PHE A 95 -0.21 -0.45 -19.04
CA PHE A 95 1.22 -0.26 -18.81
C PHE A 95 1.52 0.72 -17.69
N SER A 96 0.64 1.69 -17.42
CA SER A 96 0.83 2.61 -16.30
C SER A 96 0.75 1.87 -14.97
N VAL A 97 -0.23 0.98 -14.80
CA VAL A 97 -0.33 0.11 -13.62
C VAL A 97 0.93 -0.76 -13.48
N ALA A 98 1.38 -1.38 -14.56
CA ALA A 98 2.59 -2.21 -14.55
C ALA A 98 3.86 -1.41 -14.19
N LEU A 99 4.04 -0.23 -14.79
CA LEU A 99 5.19 0.65 -14.54
C LEU A 99 5.19 1.19 -13.12
N VAL A 100 4.05 1.68 -12.63
CA VAL A 100 3.97 2.23 -11.27
C VAL A 100 4.27 1.13 -10.26
N SER A 101 3.70 -0.06 -10.40
CA SER A 101 4.03 -1.20 -9.52
C SER A 101 5.53 -1.54 -9.55
N ALA A 102 6.15 -1.55 -10.73
CA ALA A 102 7.58 -1.81 -10.86
C ALA A 102 8.43 -0.71 -10.20
N ILE A 103 8.06 0.56 -10.36
CA ILE A 103 8.77 1.70 -9.74
C ILE A 103 8.62 1.67 -8.23
N THR A 104 7.42 1.40 -7.71
CA THR A 104 7.17 1.26 -6.27
C THR A 104 8.01 0.12 -5.68
N LEU A 105 8.08 -1.02 -6.35
CA LEU A 105 8.93 -2.16 -5.93
C LEU A 105 10.42 -1.81 -5.96
N LEU A 106 10.90 -1.08 -6.97
CA LEU A 106 12.29 -0.60 -7.01
C LEU A 106 12.58 0.42 -5.91
N THR A 107 11.57 1.21 -5.55
CA THR A 107 11.68 2.23 -4.51
C THR A 107 11.67 1.58 -3.12
N SER A 108 11.01 0.44 -2.93
CA SER A 108 10.96 -0.26 -1.64
C SER A 108 12.32 -0.76 -1.17
N VAL A 109 13.26 -1.02 -2.09
CA VAL A 109 14.64 -1.42 -1.76
C VAL A 109 15.61 -0.24 -1.64
N THR A 110 15.12 0.99 -1.84
CA THR A 110 15.91 2.23 -1.76
C THR A 110 15.83 2.81 -0.33
N PRO A 111 16.87 3.49 0.18
CA PRO A 111 16.87 4.04 1.55
C PRO A 111 15.70 4.97 1.90
N GLY A 112 15.06 5.59 0.90
CA GLY A 112 13.87 6.43 1.08
C GLY A 112 12.56 5.66 1.28
N GLY A 113 12.58 4.32 1.26
CA GLY A 113 11.43 3.44 1.50
C GLY A 113 10.23 3.70 0.58
N LEU A 114 9.05 3.25 1.00
CA LEU A 114 7.77 3.48 0.30
C LEU A 114 7.17 4.87 0.59
N ALA A 115 8.02 5.89 0.73
CA ALA A 115 7.58 7.26 0.93
C ALA A 115 7.14 7.93 -0.38
N LEU A 116 6.16 8.83 -0.30
CA LEU A 116 5.76 9.68 -1.45
C LEU A 116 6.96 10.44 -2.03
N GLU A 117 7.83 10.94 -1.16
CA GLU A 117 9.02 11.72 -1.51
C GLU A 117 9.99 10.93 -2.40
N THR A 118 9.94 9.60 -2.37
CA THR A 118 10.80 8.73 -3.18
C THR A 118 10.05 8.22 -4.42
N VAL A 119 8.80 7.77 -4.25
CA VAL A 119 8.02 7.13 -5.33
C VAL A 119 7.58 8.16 -6.39
N LEU A 120 7.06 9.31 -5.98
CA LEU A 120 6.47 10.28 -6.91
C LEU A 120 7.51 10.88 -7.87
N PRO A 121 8.73 11.30 -7.41
CA PRO A 121 9.78 11.73 -8.33
C PRO A 121 10.28 10.59 -9.22
N GLY A 122 10.30 9.35 -8.73
CA GLY A 122 10.64 8.17 -9.53
C GLY A 122 9.68 7.98 -10.71
N ILE A 123 8.37 8.05 -10.46
CA ILE A 123 7.34 7.99 -11.51
C ILE A 123 7.50 9.15 -12.50
N ALA A 124 7.69 10.38 -12.00
CA ALA A 124 7.86 11.55 -12.84
C ALA A 124 9.11 11.44 -13.74
N LEU A 125 10.24 11.01 -13.18
CA LEU A 125 11.50 10.85 -13.90
C LEU A 125 11.38 9.80 -15.00
N VAL A 126 10.83 8.63 -14.69
CA VAL A 126 10.63 7.56 -15.67
C VAL A 126 9.66 8.01 -16.77
N THR A 127 8.58 8.69 -16.42
CA THR A 127 7.61 9.23 -17.38
C THR A 127 8.25 10.22 -18.34
N VAL A 128 9.04 11.18 -17.83
CA VAL A 128 9.75 12.16 -18.66
C VAL A 128 10.79 11.48 -19.55
N ALA A 129 11.57 10.52 -19.02
CA ALA A 129 12.54 9.76 -19.81
C ALA A 129 11.87 8.99 -20.95
N LEU A 130 10.76 8.30 -20.67
CA LEU A 130 9.97 7.59 -21.69
C LEU A 130 9.36 8.55 -22.71
N ALA A 131 8.89 9.72 -22.29
CA ALA A 131 8.34 10.71 -23.21
C ALA A 131 9.42 11.28 -24.15
N LEU A 132 10.64 11.52 -23.65
CA LEU A 132 11.78 11.91 -24.48
C LEU A 132 12.20 10.79 -25.44
N LEU A 133 12.22 9.54 -24.98
CA LEU A 133 12.46 8.37 -25.82
C LEU A 133 11.40 8.25 -26.92
N ALA A 134 10.14 8.54 -26.61
CA ALA A 134 9.03 8.54 -27.56
C ALA A 134 9.15 9.66 -28.60
N ILE A 135 9.61 10.85 -28.21
CA ILE A 135 9.93 11.92 -29.17
C ILE A 135 11.05 11.46 -30.10
N GLY A 136 12.09 10.83 -29.55
CA GLY A 136 13.20 10.27 -30.31
C GLY A 136 12.78 9.16 -31.27
N SER A 137 11.89 8.25 -30.85
CA SER A 137 11.38 7.17 -31.70
C SER A 137 10.51 7.73 -32.83
N ARG A 138 9.60 8.68 -32.54
CA ARG A 138 8.77 9.36 -33.56
C ARG A 138 9.60 10.18 -34.54
N TYR A 139 10.69 10.80 -34.10
CA TYR A 139 11.58 11.55 -34.99
C TYR A 139 12.25 10.63 -36.02
N ARG A 140 12.59 9.40 -35.63
CA ARG A 140 13.17 8.38 -36.53
C ARG A 140 12.17 7.81 -37.53
N CYS A 141 10.86 7.95 -37.30
CA CYS A 141 9.85 7.50 -38.25
C CYS A 141 9.74 8.43 -39.48
N PRO A 142 9.52 7.87 -40.69
CA PRO A 142 9.21 8.64 -41.88
C PRO A 142 8.04 9.62 -41.63
N PRO A 143 8.10 10.89 -42.08
CA PRO A 143 7.09 11.90 -41.77
C PRO A 143 5.66 11.50 -42.13
N ASN A 144 5.49 10.67 -43.16
CA ASN A 144 4.20 10.16 -43.62
C ASN A 144 3.62 9.02 -42.75
N GLN A 145 4.42 8.43 -41.86
CA GLN A 145 4.02 7.32 -40.97
C GLN A 145 3.95 7.72 -39.50
N ARG A 146 4.37 8.95 -39.13
CA ARG A 146 4.32 9.42 -37.75
C ARG A 146 2.90 9.48 -37.21
N PHE A 147 2.72 8.99 -35.98
CA PHE A 147 1.49 9.22 -35.24
C PHE A 147 1.25 10.72 -35.03
N ILE A 148 0.03 11.17 -35.28
CA ILE A 148 -0.42 12.54 -35.02
C ILE A 148 -1.64 12.46 -34.10
N PRO A 149 -1.60 13.10 -32.92
CA PRO A 149 -2.73 13.05 -32.00
C PRO A 149 -3.97 13.71 -32.63
N PRO A 150 -5.16 13.08 -32.55
CA PRO A 150 -6.39 13.71 -33.01
C PRO A 150 -6.75 14.86 -32.06
N LEU A 151 -6.63 16.10 -32.54
CA LEU A 151 -6.97 17.32 -31.76
C LEU A 151 -8.48 17.45 -31.44
N SER A 152 -9.32 16.57 -32.00
CA SER A 152 -10.77 16.53 -31.77
C SER A 152 -11.14 15.39 -30.82
N MET A 153 -11.43 15.73 -29.55
CA MET A 153 -12.08 14.83 -28.59
C MET A 153 -13.45 14.33 -29.07
N GLY A 154 -14.10 15.05 -29.99
CA GLY A 154 -15.40 14.67 -30.55
C GLY A 154 -15.36 13.40 -31.41
N GLY A 155 -14.21 13.05 -32.00
CA GLY A 155 -14.05 11.83 -32.81
C GLY A 155 -13.75 10.56 -32.01
N LEU A 156 -13.35 10.68 -30.73
CA LEU A 156 -12.99 9.56 -29.86
C LEU A 156 -14.21 8.74 -29.40
N PHE A 157 -15.36 9.40 -29.23
CA PHE A 157 -16.62 8.78 -28.80
C PHE A 157 -17.61 8.59 -29.96
N PHE A 158 -17.43 9.32 -31.06
CA PHE A 158 -18.34 9.32 -32.19
C PHE A 158 -17.58 8.99 -33.49
N THR A 159 -17.53 7.70 -33.83
CA THR A 159 -17.07 7.26 -35.16
C THR A 159 -18.05 7.76 -36.23
N GLN A 160 -17.64 8.67 -37.12
CA GLN A 160 -18.42 9.06 -38.31
C GLN A 160 -18.29 8.01 -39.45
N GLN A 161 -18.33 6.71 -39.13
CA GLN A 161 -18.53 5.70 -40.17
C GLN A 161 -20.02 5.62 -40.48
N ARG A 162 -20.39 5.92 -41.73
CA ARG A 162 -21.71 5.58 -42.27
C ARG A 162 -21.84 4.05 -42.22
N PRO A 163 -22.76 3.49 -41.43
CA PRO A 163 -22.89 2.06 -41.35
C PRO A 163 -23.41 1.52 -42.69
N THR A 164 -22.63 0.64 -43.33
CA THR A 164 -23.16 -0.26 -44.35
C THR A 164 -24.01 -1.32 -43.67
N ALA A 165 -25.09 -1.76 -44.34
CA ALA A 165 -26.16 -2.57 -43.75
C ALA A 165 -25.74 -3.95 -43.16
N TYR A 166 -24.47 -4.33 -43.28
CA TYR A 166 -23.95 -5.63 -42.90
C TYR A 166 -22.97 -5.62 -41.71
N ASP A 167 -22.57 -4.46 -41.18
CA ASP A 167 -21.64 -4.38 -40.04
C ASP A 167 -22.37 -3.87 -38.80
N ARG A 168 -22.71 -4.78 -37.88
CA ARG A 168 -23.64 -4.48 -36.77
C ARG A 168 -23.13 -4.99 -35.43
N SER A 169 -21.95 -4.53 -35.02
CA SER A 169 -21.64 -4.37 -33.61
C SER A 169 -21.33 -2.89 -33.34
N ASN A 170 -22.34 -2.16 -32.86
CA ASN A 170 -22.13 -0.80 -32.38
C ASN A 170 -21.35 -0.90 -31.06
N THR A 171 -20.05 -0.68 -31.08
CA THR A 171 -19.15 -0.76 -29.92
C THR A 171 -19.24 0.44 -28.98
N ARG A 172 -19.94 1.50 -29.40
CA ARG A 172 -20.14 2.75 -28.63
C ARG A 172 -20.66 2.56 -27.19
N PRO A 173 -21.75 1.81 -26.92
CA PRO A 173 -22.23 1.61 -25.55
C PRO A 173 -21.18 0.93 -24.66
N TYR A 174 -20.38 0.01 -25.21
CA TYR A 174 -19.33 -0.70 -24.47
C TYR A 174 -18.16 0.21 -24.13
N ASN A 175 -17.69 1.05 -25.06
CA ASN A 175 -16.62 2.01 -24.79
C ASN A 175 -17.03 3.03 -23.72
N ILE A 176 -18.27 3.53 -23.79
CA ILE A 176 -18.83 4.43 -22.78
C ILE A 176 -18.92 3.72 -21.42
N ALA A 177 -19.41 2.47 -21.41
CA ALA A 177 -19.49 1.67 -20.18
C ALA A 177 -18.11 1.40 -19.56
N ILE A 178 -17.07 1.16 -20.36
CA ILE A 178 -15.70 0.98 -19.89
C ILE A 178 -15.17 2.27 -19.26
N VAL A 179 -15.36 3.43 -19.90
CA VAL A 179 -14.92 4.72 -19.34
C VAL A 179 -15.64 5.02 -18.03
N ILE A 180 -16.97 4.82 -17.98
CA ILE A 180 -17.74 4.98 -16.74
C ILE A 180 -17.27 4.00 -15.67
N GLY A 181 -17.03 2.74 -16.03
CA GLY A 181 -16.52 1.72 -15.12
C GLY A 181 -15.16 2.07 -14.53
N LEU A 182 -14.25 2.61 -15.35
CA LEU A 182 -12.93 3.04 -14.91
C LEU A 182 -13.01 4.28 -13.99
N LEU A 183 -13.89 5.24 -14.30
CA LEU A 183 -14.17 6.37 -13.43
C LEU A 183 -14.76 5.93 -12.08
N LEU A 184 -15.72 5.00 -12.10
CA LEU A 184 -16.30 4.42 -10.89
C LEU A 184 -15.28 3.64 -10.06
N LEU A 185 -14.39 2.89 -10.71
CA LEU A 185 -13.30 2.17 -10.05
C LEU A 185 -12.36 3.14 -9.31
N VAL A 186 -11.92 4.20 -9.98
CA VAL A 186 -11.06 5.23 -9.39
C VAL A 186 -11.77 5.98 -8.25
N ALA A 187 -13.04 6.34 -8.44
CA ALA A 187 -13.85 6.99 -7.41
C ALA A 187 -14.06 6.10 -6.18
N SER A 188 -14.30 4.80 -6.39
CA SER A 188 -14.46 3.80 -5.32
C SER A 188 -13.17 3.62 -4.51
N GLY A 189 -12.03 3.50 -5.20
CA GLY A 189 -10.72 3.45 -4.53
C GLY A 189 -10.43 4.72 -3.73
N GLY A 190 -10.78 5.91 -4.26
CA GLY A 190 -10.67 7.17 -3.54
C GLY A 190 -11.54 7.21 -2.27
N PHE A 191 -12.78 6.72 -2.34
CA PHE A 191 -13.69 6.67 -1.20
C PHE A 191 -13.19 5.76 -0.08
N ALA A 192 -12.59 4.60 -0.42
CA ALA A 192 -12.02 3.68 0.56
C ALA A 192 -10.82 4.27 1.32
N ILE A 193 -10.05 5.16 0.67
CA ILE A 193 -8.92 5.86 1.31
C ILE A 193 -9.42 6.98 2.23
N THR A 194 -10.46 7.72 1.85
CA THR A 194 -10.97 8.83 2.66
C THR A 194 -11.81 8.38 3.85
N ASN A 195 -12.48 7.23 3.71
CA ASN A 195 -13.26 6.61 4.76
C ASN A 195 -12.60 5.30 5.19
N GLN A 196 -11.31 5.37 5.56
CA GLN A 196 -10.78 4.33 6.42
C GLN A 196 -11.67 4.29 7.66
N PRO A 197 -12.19 3.12 8.06
CA PRO A 197 -12.75 2.99 9.39
C PRO A 197 -11.70 3.54 10.34
N GLN A 198 -12.00 4.62 11.06
CA GLN A 198 -11.26 4.93 12.27
C GLN A 198 -11.37 3.64 13.07
N SER A 199 -10.28 2.89 13.17
CA SER A 199 -10.26 1.77 14.09
C SER A 199 -10.63 2.36 15.44
N ASP A 200 -11.57 1.72 16.15
CA ASP A 200 -11.64 1.94 17.59
C ASP A 200 -10.19 1.84 18.09
N GLY A 201 -9.73 2.86 18.79
CA GLY A 201 -8.35 2.94 19.21
C GLY A 201 -7.96 1.67 19.99
N PHE A 202 -6.68 1.39 20.08
CA PHE A 202 -6.23 0.26 20.86
C PHE A 202 -4.91 0.55 21.54
N THR A 203 -4.78 0.07 22.77
CA THR A 203 -3.50 0.07 23.47
C THR A 203 -2.74 -1.23 23.23
N GLU A 204 -1.47 -1.06 22.86
CA GLU A 204 -0.48 -2.13 22.74
C GLU A 204 0.24 -2.32 24.08
N PHE A 205 0.44 -3.58 24.45
CA PHE A 205 1.11 -3.98 25.68
C PHE A 205 2.07 -5.12 25.39
N SER A 206 3.36 -4.91 25.68
CA SER A 206 4.42 -5.87 25.40
C SER A 206 5.46 -5.89 26.51
N VAL A 207 6.26 -6.95 26.55
CA VAL A 207 7.46 -7.04 27.40
C VAL A 207 8.67 -6.88 26.51
N ASP A 208 9.63 -6.08 26.95
CA ASP A 208 10.83 -5.80 26.18
C ASP A 208 11.71 -7.05 26.09
N THR A 209 12.23 -7.27 24.89
CA THR A 209 13.01 -8.45 24.54
C THR A 209 14.44 -8.01 24.22
N GLU A 210 15.44 -8.73 24.72
CA GLU A 210 16.83 -8.46 24.35
C GLU A 210 17.11 -8.82 22.87
N ASN A 211 18.28 -8.40 22.37
CA ASN A 211 18.65 -8.62 20.96
C ASN A 211 18.72 -10.13 20.64
N VAL A 212 17.76 -10.58 19.82
CA VAL A 212 17.66 -11.97 19.37
C VAL A 212 18.82 -12.32 18.44
N THR A 213 19.57 -13.35 18.80
CA THR A 213 20.62 -13.96 17.96
C THR A 213 20.15 -15.32 17.44
N GLY A 214 20.94 -15.97 16.58
CA GLY A 214 20.62 -17.32 16.08
C GLY A 214 20.65 -18.43 17.14
N GLU A 215 21.06 -18.10 18.38
CA GLU A 215 21.19 -19.01 19.52
C GLU A 215 20.18 -18.70 20.65
N THR A 216 19.25 -17.77 20.41
CA THR A 216 18.26 -17.34 21.41
C THR A 216 17.09 -18.32 21.46
N ASP A 217 16.93 -19.03 22.59
CA ASP A 217 15.90 -20.04 22.79
C ASP A 217 14.52 -19.45 23.16
N SER A 218 14.49 -18.31 23.87
CA SER A 218 13.29 -17.58 24.25
C SER A 218 13.43 -16.09 23.91
N MET A 219 12.31 -15.44 23.58
CA MET A 219 12.31 -14.02 23.22
C MET A 219 12.38 -13.10 24.46
N TYR A 220 12.43 -13.63 25.69
CA TYR A 220 12.44 -12.88 26.94
C TYR A 220 13.27 -13.64 27.97
N GLU A 221 13.73 -12.97 29.04
CA GLU A 221 14.44 -13.65 30.13
C GLU A 221 13.51 -14.66 30.80
N SER A 222 13.84 -15.94 30.67
CA SER A 222 13.00 -17.05 31.12
C SER A 222 13.54 -17.74 32.36
N THR A 223 14.77 -17.44 32.79
CA THR A 223 15.40 -18.10 33.94
C THR A 223 15.73 -17.07 35.03
N TYR A 224 15.26 -17.31 36.24
CA TYR A 224 15.43 -16.41 37.39
C TYR A 224 15.98 -17.16 38.61
N THR A 225 16.49 -16.43 39.60
CA THR A 225 17.00 -17.02 40.85
C THR A 225 16.03 -16.80 42.00
N ALA A 226 15.76 -17.87 42.76
CA ALA A 226 14.85 -17.85 43.90
C ALA A 226 15.32 -16.87 44.98
N GLY A 227 14.40 -16.04 45.49
CA GLY A 227 14.69 -15.10 46.58
C GLY A 227 15.52 -13.86 46.20
N GLU A 228 15.93 -13.73 44.94
CA GLU A 228 16.56 -12.50 44.42
C GLU A 228 15.51 -11.62 43.73
N SER A 229 15.63 -10.29 43.91
CA SER A 229 14.76 -9.32 43.22
C SER A 229 15.18 -9.18 41.77
N GLN A 230 14.22 -9.29 40.86
CA GLN A 230 14.41 -9.28 39.41
C GLN A 230 13.52 -8.20 38.78
N GLU A 231 13.88 -7.74 37.58
CA GLU A 231 13.17 -6.67 36.87
C GLU A 231 12.63 -7.18 35.53
N VAL A 232 11.39 -6.82 35.22
CA VAL A 232 10.77 -7.01 33.90
C VAL A 232 10.34 -5.65 33.37
N GLN A 233 10.74 -5.33 32.14
CA GLN A 233 10.40 -4.07 31.51
C GLN A 233 9.21 -4.27 30.57
N ALA A 234 8.09 -3.64 30.88
CA ALA A 234 6.88 -3.66 30.09
C ALA A 234 6.69 -2.33 29.36
N THR A 235 6.21 -2.38 28.13
CA THR A 235 5.97 -1.23 27.27
C THR A 235 4.47 -1.10 27.00
N ILE A 236 3.92 0.09 27.27
CA ILE A 236 2.52 0.46 27.01
C ILE A 236 2.54 1.52 25.90
N THR A 237 1.88 1.27 24.78
CA THR A 237 1.69 2.28 23.71
C THR A 237 0.22 2.56 23.53
N ASN A 238 -0.21 3.77 23.86
CA ASN A 238 -1.61 4.16 23.81
C ASN A 238 -1.97 4.67 22.40
N GLN A 239 -2.98 4.08 21.78
CA GLN A 239 -3.56 4.56 20.51
C GLN A 239 -5.08 4.69 20.60
N GLU A 240 -5.59 5.00 21.79
CA GLU A 240 -7.03 5.14 22.07
C GLU A 240 -7.63 6.47 21.58
N HIS A 241 -6.82 7.41 21.07
CA HIS A 241 -7.19 8.79 20.71
C HIS A 241 -7.49 9.72 21.91
N GLU A 242 -7.28 9.25 23.13
CA GLU A 242 -7.36 10.03 24.35
C GLU A 242 -6.30 9.59 25.38
N GLU A 243 -6.08 10.39 26.41
CA GLU A 243 -5.17 10.05 27.51
C GLU A 243 -5.85 9.03 28.44
N HIS A 244 -5.12 7.96 28.77
CA HIS A 244 -5.60 6.91 29.66
C HIS A 244 -4.62 6.70 30.83
N THR A 245 -5.16 6.33 31.98
CA THR A 245 -4.38 5.86 33.13
C THR A 245 -4.45 4.34 33.18
N TYR A 246 -3.34 3.68 32.95
CA TYR A 246 -3.24 2.22 33.00
C TYR A 246 -2.67 1.75 34.33
N THR A 247 -3.10 0.56 34.77
CA THR A 247 -2.50 -0.16 35.90
C THR A 247 -2.07 -1.53 35.44
N THR A 248 -0.79 -1.84 35.64
CA THR A 248 -0.22 -3.17 35.41
C THR A 248 -0.14 -3.92 36.74
N VAL A 249 -0.69 -5.13 36.77
CA VAL A 249 -0.58 -6.07 37.88
C VAL A 249 0.26 -7.26 37.44
N VAL A 250 1.26 -7.62 38.23
CA VAL A 250 2.15 -8.76 37.96
C VAL A 250 1.79 -9.89 38.91
N LEU A 251 1.46 -11.04 38.35
CA LEU A 251 1.14 -12.25 39.07
C LEU A 251 2.21 -13.31 38.82
N LEU A 252 2.70 -13.93 39.88
CA LEU A 252 3.46 -15.17 39.83
C LEU A 252 2.51 -16.34 40.07
N GLU A 253 2.41 -17.24 39.10
CA GLU A 253 1.46 -18.35 39.12
C GLU A 253 2.19 -19.69 39.10
N GLY A 254 1.82 -20.58 40.01
CA GLY A 254 2.16 -22.01 39.94
C GLY A 254 1.15 -22.73 39.06
N VAL A 255 1.60 -23.30 37.94
CA VAL A 255 0.73 -23.90 36.94
C VAL A 255 1.04 -25.38 36.76
N SER A 256 0.04 -26.18 36.39
CA SER A 256 0.29 -27.50 35.83
C SER A 256 -0.35 -27.63 34.47
N TYR A 257 0.38 -28.27 33.56
CA TYR A 257 -0.10 -28.62 32.23
C TYR A 257 -0.65 -30.06 32.27
N ASP A 258 -1.94 -30.22 32.01
CA ASP A 258 -2.58 -31.53 31.83
C ASP A 258 -3.09 -31.71 30.40
N ASP A 259 -3.47 -32.94 30.02
CA ASP A 259 -3.94 -33.27 28.66
C ASP A 259 -5.19 -32.45 28.20
N GLY A 260 -5.79 -31.66 29.09
CA GLY A 260 -6.98 -30.85 28.86
C GLY A 260 -6.81 -29.33 29.00
N GLY A 261 -5.68 -28.82 29.50
CA GLY A 261 -5.48 -27.38 29.66
C GLY A 261 -4.34 -26.98 30.61
N VAL A 262 -4.42 -25.75 31.10
CA VAL A 262 -3.52 -25.22 32.13
C VAL A 262 -4.35 -24.96 33.38
N THR A 263 -3.98 -25.59 34.49
CA THR A 263 -4.60 -25.36 35.80
C THR A 263 -3.66 -24.50 36.64
N VAL A 264 -4.17 -23.41 37.20
CA VAL A 264 -3.44 -22.54 38.15
C VAL A 264 -3.72 -23.05 39.56
N HIS A 265 -2.69 -23.42 40.31
CA HIS A 265 -2.80 -23.94 41.68
C HIS A 265 -2.56 -22.87 42.74
N GLU A 266 -1.64 -21.96 42.44
CA GLU A 266 -1.23 -20.89 43.34
C GLU A 266 -1.01 -19.61 42.53
N THR A 267 -1.33 -18.48 43.14
CA THR A 267 -1.20 -17.15 42.53
C THR A 267 -0.75 -16.18 43.61
N ASP A 268 0.33 -15.46 43.34
CA ASP A 268 0.87 -14.41 44.21
C ASP A 268 0.99 -13.11 43.40
N GLU A 269 0.44 -12.00 43.91
CA GLU A 269 0.62 -10.69 43.30
C GLU A 269 1.96 -10.13 43.76
N VAL A 270 2.91 -10.07 42.84
CA VAL A 270 4.30 -9.71 43.15
C VAL A 270 4.59 -8.24 42.97
N ASP A 271 3.88 -7.57 42.05
CA ASP A 271 4.03 -6.13 41.83
C ASP A 271 2.77 -5.48 41.24
N ARG A 272 2.65 -4.17 41.43
CA ARG A 272 1.63 -3.33 40.83
C ARG A 272 2.16 -1.92 40.58
N ALA A 273 1.99 -1.46 39.35
CA ALA A 273 2.40 -0.10 38.97
C ALA A 273 1.37 0.56 38.05
N SER A 274 1.21 1.88 38.20
CA SER A 274 0.29 2.67 37.38
C SER A 274 1.04 3.74 36.59
N ALA A 275 0.55 4.04 35.39
CA ALA A 275 1.11 5.05 34.51
C ALA A 275 -0.01 5.73 33.71
N THR A 276 0.12 7.04 33.51
CA THR A 276 -0.77 7.79 32.61
C THR A 276 -0.05 8.03 31.28
N VAL A 277 -0.67 7.63 30.17
CA VAL A 277 -0.08 7.63 28.84
C VAL A 277 -0.99 8.40 27.91
N ALA A 278 -0.46 9.46 27.29
CA ALA A 278 -1.21 10.26 26.33
C ALA A 278 -1.41 9.49 25.01
N ASP A 279 -2.34 9.96 24.17
CA ASP A 279 -2.58 9.37 22.85
C ASP A 279 -1.31 9.44 21.97
N GLY A 280 -0.96 8.30 21.36
CA GLY A 280 0.21 8.13 20.51
C GLY A 280 1.54 8.01 21.27
N ASP A 281 1.54 8.14 22.60
CA ASP A 281 2.74 8.02 23.41
C ASP A 281 3.01 6.58 23.85
N THR A 282 4.29 6.30 24.07
CA THR A 282 4.80 5.03 24.60
C THR A 282 5.42 5.27 25.98
N HIS A 283 5.06 4.43 26.95
CA HIS A 283 5.59 4.44 28.30
C HIS A 283 6.23 3.09 28.64
N GLN A 284 7.48 3.13 29.10
CA GLN A 284 8.17 1.96 29.65
C GLN A 284 8.01 1.93 31.17
N GLN A 285 7.62 0.78 31.69
CA GLN A 285 7.39 0.52 33.10
C GLN A 285 8.30 -0.61 33.56
N THR A 286 9.16 -0.33 34.53
CA THR A 286 9.96 -1.35 35.21
C THR A 286 9.11 -1.96 36.33
N LEU A 287 8.97 -3.28 36.33
CA LEU A 287 8.22 -4.06 37.30
C LEU A 287 9.19 -4.96 38.05
N GLU A 288 9.16 -4.93 39.37
CA GLU A 288 10.09 -5.66 40.23
C GLU A 288 9.39 -6.86 40.85
N PHE A 289 9.96 -8.06 40.73
CA PHE A 289 9.41 -9.24 41.38
C PHE A 289 10.50 -10.09 42.02
N THR A 290 10.17 -10.73 43.14
CA THR A 290 11.03 -11.71 43.79
C THR A 290 10.35 -13.08 43.74
N PRO A 291 10.92 -14.07 43.02
CA PRO A 291 10.35 -15.42 42.98
C PRO A 291 10.33 -16.03 44.39
N SER A 292 9.13 -16.17 44.94
CA SER A 292 8.87 -16.74 46.27
C SER A 292 8.54 -18.24 46.23
N MET A 293 8.15 -18.74 45.04
CA MET A 293 7.74 -20.12 44.80
C MET A 293 8.92 -20.96 44.26
N GLU A 294 9.03 -22.20 44.73
CA GLU A 294 10.01 -23.20 44.27
C GLU A 294 9.30 -24.34 43.50
N ASP A 295 8.25 -24.02 42.74
CA ASP A 295 7.57 -25.00 41.88
C ASP A 295 8.33 -25.19 40.56
N ASN A 296 8.17 -26.36 39.92
CA ASN A 296 8.88 -26.66 38.67
C ASN A 296 8.26 -25.96 37.45
N ASP A 297 6.98 -25.58 37.54
CA ASP A 297 6.22 -25.00 36.43
C ASP A 297 5.63 -23.65 36.88
N LEU A 298 6.43 -22.58 36.73
CA LEU A 298 6.03 -21.22 37.09
C LEU A 298 5.70 -20.39 35.85
N ARG A 299 4.79 -19.43 36.03
CA ARG A 299 4.40 -18.48 34.99
C ARG A 299 4.28 -17.08 35.56
N LEU A 300 4.95 -16.13 34.93
CA LEU A 300 4.77 -14.70 35.20
C LEU A 300 3.68 -14.16 34.27
N THR A 301 2.59 -13.66 34.85
CA THR A 301 1.45 -13.11 34.12
C THR A 301 1.34 -11.61 34.40
N LEU A 302 1.46 -10.79 33.35
CA LEU A 302 1.28 -9.35 33.42
C LEU A 302 -0.11 -9.00 32.91
N LEU A 303 -0.90 -8.32 33.73
CA LEU A 303 -2.27 -7.91 33.46
C LEU A 303 -2.33 -6.40 33.35
N LEU A 304 -2.72 -5.88 32.19
CA LEU A 304 -2.94 -4.46 31.97
C LEU A 304 -4.43 -4.14 32.14
N TYR A 305 -4.75 -3.18 33.01
CA TYR A 305 -6.08 -2.61 33.19
C TYR A 305 -6.11 -1.16 32.72
N ASP A 306 -7.22 -0.77 32.08
CA ASP A 306 -7.57 0.64 31.89
C ASP A 306 -8.24 1.15 33.17
N GLY A 307 -7.50 1.95 33.94
CA GLY A 307 -7.89 2.43 35.27
C GLY A 307 -7.49 1.51 36.42
N GLU A 308 -8.34 1.49 37.45
CA GLU A 308 -8.09 0.74 38.69
C GLU A 308 -8.47 -0.75 38.50
N PRO A 309 -7.58 -1.70 38.85
CA PRO A 309 -7.89 -3.12 38.75
C PRO A 309 -8.97 -3.55 39.76
N PRO A 310 -9.74 -4.61 39.48
CA PRO A 310 -10.67 -5.19 40.43
C PRO A 310 -9.93 -5.76 41.66
N ALA A 311 -10.68 -6.07 42.73
CA ALA A 311 -10.11 -6.64 43.95
C ALA A 311 -9.43 -8.01 43.73
N GLU A 312 -9.88 -8.75 42.72
CA GLU A 312 -9.31 -10.03 42.28
C GLU A 312 -8.92 -9.91 40.80
N PRO A 313 -7.68 -9.50 40.49
CA PRO A 313 -7.21 -9.35 39.12
C PRO A 313 -7.00 -10.74 38.46
N THR A 314 -7.53 -10.92 37.25
CA THR A 314 -7.40 -12.17 36.47
C THR A 314 -7.16 -11.87 34.99
N ALA A 315 -6.63 -12.85 34.26
CA ALA A 315 -6.45 -12.74 32.80
C ALA A 315 -7.76 -12.52 32.02
N GLU A 316 -8.91 -12.92 32.60
CA GLU A 316 -10.24 -12.81 31.97
C GLU A 316 -10.85 -11.41 32.11
N ASN A 317 -10.46 -10.66 33.13
CA ASN A 317 -10.99 -9.32 33.42
C ASN A 317 -10.01 -8.19 33.06
N ALA A 318 -8.80 -8.52 32.61
CA ALA A 318 -7.79 -7.58 32.14
C ALA A 318 -8.07 -7.06 30.72
N TYR A 319 -7.61 -5.86 30.42
CA TYR A 319 -7.68 -5.25 29.09
C TYR A 319 -6.67 -5.90 28.12
N ARG A 320 -5.45 -6.17 28.59
CA ARG A 320 -4.43 -6.99 27.90
C ARG A 320 -3.73 -7.89 28.89
N THR A 321 -3.23 -9.02 28.38
CA THR A 321 -2.55 -10.03 29.18
C THR A 321 -1.30 -10.50 28.45
N VAL A 322 -0.18 -10.58 29.17
CA VAL A 322 1.06 -11.23 28.72
C VAL A 322 1.36 -12.38 29.68
N GLN A 323 1.65 -13.56 29.15
CA GLN A 323 1.92 -14.78 29.91
C GLN A 323 3.30 -15.30 29.53
N LEU A 324 4.20 -15.38 30.50
CA LEU A 324 5.58 -15.76 30.33
C LEU A 324 5.87 -16.99 31.19
N PRO A 325 5.96 -18.20 30.62
CA PRO A 325 6.55 -19.35 31.31
C PRO A 325 7.95 -19.02 31.81
N ILE A 326 8.25 -19.30 33.07
CA ILE A 326 9.56 -19.02 33.67
C ILE A 326 10.09 -20.25 34.43
N GLU A 327 11.41 -20.36 34.51
CA GLU A 327 12.15 -21.33 35.30
C GLU A 327 12.84 -20.60 36.46
N VAL A 328 12.78 -21.17 37.66
CA VAL A 328 13.42 -20.58 38.85
C VAL A 328 14.47 -21.55 39.38
N GLU A 329 15.71 -21.10 39.43
CA GLU A 329 16.85 -21.85 39.96
C GLU A 329 17.11 -21.48 41.43
N SER A 330 17.60 -22.45 42.21
CA SER A 330 17.95 -22.32 43.63
C SER A 330 19.35 -21.76 43.88
#